data_AF-A0A7H1DZM3-F1
#
_entry.id   AF-A0A7H1DZM3-F1
#
_cell.length_a   1.000
_cell.length_b   1.000
_cell.length_c   1.000
_cell.angle_alpha   90.00
_cell.angle_beta   90.00
_cell.angle_gamma   90.00
#
_symmetry.space_group_name_H-M   'P 1'
#
loop_
_entity.id
_entity.type
_entity.pdbx_description
1 polymer ?
#
loop_
_entity_poly.entity_id
_entity_poly.type
_entity_poly.pdbx_seq_one_letter_code
_entity_poly.pdbx_strand_id
1 'polypeptide(L)'
;MKTKKLFSIFLFFTAFLNAQILDEFPKNQEFYKGGLQELYKDINTIASEKKLSSCDKKEIYQAKLLLTKEAKIKFITDFDSVNINKNKCAYDFTLDVLRELKLSDKWIPAKIKDQNFDSIVRLFFVPNHLLDKYTENYTPEKLYIPITYKGGKKVMDKDIHDNFMSIFNDYHVNGNLFLEFVVDENGEIINPIVSPKIDNESFNKDIVRSINRTKGNWNPAILDGVPVKSRITIPLNFSTSFYEKY
;
A
#
# COMPACT_ATOMS: atom_id res chain seq x y z
N MET A 1 -35.08 -9.96 -60.84
CA MET A 1 -33.99 -9.16 -60.24
C MET A 1 -34.55 -8.29 -59.13
N LYS A 2 -34.37 -8.66 -57.85
CA LYS A 2 -34.67 -7.81 -56.69
C LYS A 2 -33.46 -7.91 -55.74
N THR A 3 -32.62 -6.88 -55.75
CA THR A 3 -31.48 -6.75 -54.85
C THR A 3 -31.96 -6.25 -53.49
N LYS A 4 -31.95 -7.12 -52.47
CA LYS A 4 -32.15 -6.71 -51.08
C LYS A 4 -30.86 -6.04 -50.60
N LYS A 5 -30.91 -4.74 -50.30
CA LYS A 5 -29.85 -4.04 -49.57
C LYS A 5 -29.88 -4.50 -48.12
N LEU A 6 -28.81 -5.17 -47.68
CA LEU A 6 -28.57 -5.44 -46.26
C LEU A 6 -28.03 -4.16 -45.61
N PHE A 7 -28.79 -3.58 -44.69
CA PHE A 7 -28.34 -2.49 -43.84
C PHE A 7 -27.58 -3.10 -42.66
N SER A 8 -26.25 -3.05 -42.67
CA SER A 8 -25.44 -3.43 -41.51
C SER A 8 -25.52 -2.32 -40.46
N ILE A 9 -26.24 -2.58 -39.38
CA ILE A 9 -26.23 -1.77 -38.17
C ILE A 9 -24.91 -2.07 -37.45
N PHE A 10 -24.01 -1.09 -37.43
CA PHE A 10 -22.74 -1.17 -36.71
C PHE A 10 -23.04 -0.95 -35.22
N LEU A 11 -23.18 -2.04 -34.45
CA LEU A 11 -23.24 -2.01 -33.00
C LEU A 11 -21.87 -1.54 -32.48
N PHE A 12 -21.78 -0.27 -32.08
CA PHE A 12 -20.67 0.24 -31.29
C PHE A 12 -20.69 -0.48 -29.93
N PHE A 13 -19.89 -1.54 -29.82
CA PHE A 13 -19.50 -2.12 -28.53
C PHE A 13 -18.63 -1.08 -27.83
N THR A 14 -19.24 -0.24 -27.01
CA THR A 14 -18.49 0.55 -26.03
C THR A 14 -17.95 -0.43 -25.00
N ALA A 15 -16.69 -0.83 -25.17
CA ALA A 15 -15.96 -1.51 -24.12
C ALA A 15 -15.85 -0.53 -22.95
N PHE A 16 -16.70 -0.70 -21.94
CA PHE A 16 -16.50 -0.10 -20.63
C PHE A 16 -15.19 -0.68 -20.09
N LEU A 17 -14.07 0.01 -20.34
CA LEU A 17 -12.85 -0.18 -19.57
C LEU A 17 -13.23 0.22 -18.13
N ASN A 18 -13.48 -0.76 -17.27
CA ASN A 18 -13.50 -0.51 -15.84
C ASN A 18 -12.14 0.10 -15.51
N ALA A 19 -12.12 1.39 -15.17
CA ALA A 19 -10.89 2.06 -14.76
C ALA A 19 -10.45 1.43 -13.44
N GLN A 20 -9.54 0.46 -13.52
CA GLN A 20 -8.97 -0.19 -12.35
C GLN A 20 -8.02 0.79 -11.67
N ILE A 21 -8.31 1.12 -10.41
CA ILE A 21 -7.40 1.88 -9.55
C ILE A 21 -6.27 0.94 -9.12
N LEU A 22 -5.03 1.39 -9.25
CA LEU A 22 -3.88 0.65 -8.75
C LEU A 22 -3.81 0.82 -7.22
N ASP A 23 -3.86 -0.29 -6.49
CA ASP A 23 -3.80 -0.28 -5.03
C ASP A 23 -2.45 0.21 -4.46
N GLU A 24 -1.42 0.22 -5.30
CA GLU A 24 -0.09 0.76 -5.00
C GLU A 24 0.49 1.47 -6.23
N PHE A 25 1.27 2.54 -5.98
CA PHE A 25 2.03 3.22 -7.02
C PHE A 25 3.20 2.34 -7.51
N PRO A 26 3.49 2.27 -8.82
CA PRO A 26 4.59 1.47 -9.35
C PRO A 26 5.95 1.83 -8.74
N LYS A 27 6.69 0.84 -8.21
CA LYS A 27 7.93 1.03 -7.44
C LYS A 27 9.09 1.67 -8.22
N ASN A 28 9.09 1.59 -9.54
CA ASN A 28 10.16 2.09 -10.41
C ASN A 28 9.84 3.46 -11.05
N GLN A 29 8.84 4.17 -10.50
CA GLN A 29 8.40 5.47 -10.98
C GLN A 29 8.34 6.45 -9.81
N GLU A 30 8.46 7.73 -10.12
CA GLU A 30 8.22 8.81 -9.17
C GLU A 30 6.81 9.36 -9.37
N PHE A 31 6.10 9.58 -8.27
CA PHE A 31 4.77 10.19 -8.29
C PHE A 31 4.80 11.72 -8.08
N TYR A 32 5.98 12.30 -7.96
CA TYR A 32 6.20 13.72 -7.74
C TYR A 32 7.45 14.19 -8.46
N LYS A 33 7.39 15.34 -9.12
CA LYS A 33 8.51 15.93 -9.85
C LYS A 33 9.65 16.28 -8.89
N GLY A 34 10.82 15.69 -9.12
CA GLY A 34 11.97 15.80 -8.21
C GLY A 34 11.99 14.74 -7.11
N GLY A 35 11.11 13.74 -7.20
CA GLY A 35 11.05 12.62 -6.28
C GLY A 35 10.58 12.97 -4.87
N LEU A 36 10.77 12.02 -3.95
CA LEU A 36 10.33 12.17 -2.56
C LEU A 36 11.04 13.30 -1.81
N GLN A 37 12.33 13.55 -2.11
CA GLN A 37 13.10 14.60 -1.42
C GLN A 37 12.50 15.98 -1.71
N GLU A 38 12.18 16.27 -2.98
CA GLU A 38 11.54 17.53 -3.35
C GLU A 38 10.11 17.63 -2.79
N LEU A 39 9.35 16.53 -2.77
CA LEU A 39 8.03 16.49 -2.14
C LEU A 39 8.08 16.88 -0.66
N TYR A 40 9.00 16.30 0.12
CA TYR A 40 9.09 16.57 1.54
C TYR A 40 9.67 17.96 1.85
N LYS A 41 10.47 18.51 0.94
CA LYS A 41 10.90 19.91 0.98
C LYS A 41 9.73 20.87 0.73
N ASP A 42 8.88 20.59 -0.25
CA ASP A 42 7.66 21.38 -0.49
C ASP A 42 6.71 21.30 0.71
N ILE A 43 6.56 20.12 1.32
CA ILE A 43 5.78 19.95 2.56
C ILE A 43 6.33 20.80 3.71
N ASN A 44 7.64 20.78 3.96
CA ASN A 44 8.27 21.63 4.97
C ASN A 44 8.05 23.13 4.67
N THR A 45 8.16 23.53 3.40
CA THR A 45 7.94 24.92 2.97
C THR A 45 6.49 25.35 3.25
N ILE A 46 5.51 24.54 2.84
CA ILE A 46 4.08 24.76 3.12
C ILE A 46 3.85 24.89 4.63
N ALA A 47 4.39 23.98 5.43
CA ALA A 47 4.21 24.00 6.88
C ALA A 47 4.80 25.26 7.52
N SER A 48 5.96 25.71 7.04
CA SER A 48 6.63 26.94 7.50
C SER A 48 5.84 28.20 7.14
N GLU A 49 5.37 28.32 5.90
CA GLU A 49 4.57 29.46 5.43
C GLU A 49 3.23 29.57 6.15
N LYS A 50 2.60 28.42 6.40
CA LYS A 50 1.36 28.32 7.20
C LYS A 50 1.58 28.52 8.69
N LYS A 51 2.84 28.62 9.14
CA LYS A 51 3.22 28.72 10.56
C LYS A 51 2.63 27.58 11.38
N LEU A 52 2.63 26.36 10.81
CA LEU A 52 2.24 25.17 11.55
C LEU A 52 3.26 24.88 12.66
N SER A 53 2.81 24.21 13.71
CA SER A 53 3.66 23.79 14.82
C SER A 53 3.96 22.29 14.72
N SER A 54 5.09 21.89 15.32
CA SER A 54 5.37 20.48 15.57
C SER A 54 4.49 19.94 16.69
N CYS A 55 4.52 18.63 16.92
CA CYS A 55 3.75 18.00 17.98
C CYS A 55 4.58 17.87 19.26
N ASP A 56 3.95 18.09 20.42
CA ASP A 56 4.59 17.94 21.75
C ASP A 56 5.13 16.51 21.97
N LYS A 57 4.41 15.53 21.44
CA LYS A 57 4.77 14.11 21.46
C LYS A 57 5.15 13.67 20.05
N LYS A 58 5.92 12.59 19.97
CA LYS A 58 6.17 11.92 18.70
C LYS A 58 4.88 11.29 18.18
N GLU A 59 4.23 12.00 17.27
CA GLU A 59 3.05 11.53 16.55
C GLU A 59 3.40 11.34 15.07
N ILE A 60 2.81 10.30 14.49
CA ILE A 60 3.00 9.94 13.09
C ILE A 60 1.64 9.66 12.50
N TYR A 61 1.39 10.22 11.32
CA TYR A 61 0.19 9.91 10.56
C TYR A 61 0.54 9.50 9.14
N GLN A 62 -0.06 8.41 8.66
CA GLN A 62 0.11 7.93 7.29
C GLN A 62 -1.12 8.30 6.47
N ALA A 63 -1.01 9.33 5.64
CA ALA A 63 -2.10 9.69 4.73
C ALA A 63 -2.19 8.67 3.58
N LYS A 64 -3.40 8.19 3.30
CA LYS A 64 -3.72 7.47 2.08
C LYS A 64 -4.31 8.45 1.07
N LEU A 65 -3.70 8.56 -0.10
CA LEU A 65 -4.07 9.50 -1.15
C LEU A 65 -4.44 8.74 -2.42
N LEU A 66 -5.51 9.17 -3.09
CA LEU A 66 -5.80 8.80 -4.47
C LEU A 66 -5.10 9.81 -5.38
N LEU A 67 -4.09 9.36 -6.12
CA LEU A 67 -3.48 10.12 -7.21
C LEU A 67 -4.16 9.73 -8.52
N THR A 68 -4.90 10.68 -9.10
CA THR A 68 -5.66 10.43 -10.32
C THR A 68 -4.78 10.45 -11.56
N LYS A 69 -5.25 9.83 -12.64
CA LYS A 69 -4.62 9.83 -13.96
C LYS A 69 -4.43 11.24 -14.57
N GLU A 70 -5.16 12.24 -14.07
CA GLU A 70 -5.02 13.67 -14.38
C GLU A 70 -4.03 14.41 -13.46
N ALA A 71 -3.18 13.69 -12.73
CA ALA A 71 -2.16 14.27 -11.85
C ALA A 71 -2.73 15.14 -10.71
N LYS A 72 -3.82 14.69 -10.08
CA LYS A 72 -4.42 15.35 -8.92
C LYS A 72 -4.50 14.40 -7.74
N ILE A 73 -4.29 14.92 -6.53
CA ILE A 73 -4.47 14.13 -5.31
C ILE A 73 -5.83 14.38 -4.66
N LYS A 74 -6.39 13.32 -4.09
CA LYS A 74 -7.55 13.37 -3.19
C LYS A 74 -7.19 12.60 -1.92
N PHE A 75 -7.48 13.18 -0.76
CA PHE A 75 -7.36 12.46 0.50
C PHE A 75 -8.40 11.36 0.57
N ILE A 76 -7.97 10.13 0.83
CA ILE A 76 -8.88 9.01 1.12
C ILE A 76 -9.15 9.05 2.62
N THR A 77 -10.41 9.23 2.98
CA THR A 77 -10.84 9.30 4.38
C THR A 77 -10.33 8.11 5.17
N ASP A 78 -9.69 8.42 6.31
CA ASP A 78 -9.35 7.43 7.32
C ASP A 78 -10.52 7.29 8.31
N PHE A 79 -10.95 6.05 8.53
CA PHE A 79 -12.05 5.70 9.44
C PHE A 79 -11.56 5.10 10.75
N ASP A 80 -10.24 4.93 10.93
CA ASP A 80 -9.62 4.46 12.17
C ASP A 80 -9.57 5.59 13.21
N SER A 81 -10.70 5.83 13.87
CA SER A 81 -10.83 6.87 14.89
C SER A 81 -9.88 6.67 16.07
N VAL A 82 -9.48 5.44 16.37
CA VAL A 82 -8.53 5.13 17.44
C VAL A 82 -7.14 5.63 17.07
N ASN A 83 -6.67 5.32 15.85
CA ASN A 83 -5.39 5.80 15.34
C ASN A 83 -5.37 7.33 15.20
N ILE A 84 -6.45 7.93 14.70
CA ILE A 84 -6.59 9.39 14.58
C ILE A 84 -6.52 10.07 15.94
N ASN A 85 -7.26 9.57 16.94
CA ASN A 85 -7.23 10.18 18.28
C ASN A 85 -5.87 10.05 18.96
N LYS A 86 -5.15 8.95 18.73
CA LYS A 86 -3.79 8.74 19.22
C LYS A 86 -2.77 9.70 18.58
N ASN A 87 -2.97 10.07 17.32
CA ASN A 87 -2.06 10.91 16.52
C ASN A 87 -2.75 12.20 16.04
N LYS A 88 -3.56 12.83 16.90
CA LYS A 88 -4.45 13.95 16.53
C LYS A 88 -3.68 15.15 15.98
N CYS A 89 -2.55 15.50 16.59
CA CYS A 89 -1.72 16.61 16.13
C CYS A 89 -1.12 16.32 14.75
N ALA A 90 -0.54 15.12 14.54
CA ALA A 90 -0.01 14.75 13.24
C ALA A 90 -1.09 14.65 12.15
N TYR A 91 -2.29 14.18 12.52
CA TYR A 91 -3.45 14.14 11.63
C TYR A 91 -3.87 15.55 11.17
N ASP A 92 -4.06 16.47 12.11
CA ASP A 92 -4.48 17.85 11.82
C ASP A 92 -3.43 18.57 10.97
N PHE A 93 -2.15 18.46 11.34
CA PHE A 93 -1.01 18.96 10.57
C PHE A 93 -1.06 18.46 9.12
N THR A 94 -1.31 17.15 8.95
CA THR A 94 -1.37 16.52 7.63
C THR A 94 -2.49 17.10 6.79
N LEU A 95 -3.69 17.29 7.36
CA LEU A 95 -4.81 17.88 6.64
C LEU A 95 -4.52 19.31 6.18
N ASP A 96 -3.87 20.12 7.02
CA ASP A 96 -3.49 21.49 6.66
C ASP A 96 -2.48 21.52 5.52
N VAL A 97 -1.46 20.65 5.55
CA VAL A 97 -0.50 20.53 4.45
C VAL A 97 -1.17 20.04 3.17
N LEU A 98 -1.99 18.98 3.24
CA LEU A 98 -2.63 18.39 2.06
C LEU A 98 -3.58 19.37 1.36
N ARG A 99 -4.17 20.34 2.09
CA ARG A 99 -5.00 21.39 1.49
C ARG A 99 -4.23 22.28 0.52
N GLU A 100 -2.95 22.53 0.76
CA GLU A 100 -2.09 23.29 -0.15
C GLU A 100 -1.44 22.38 -1.19
N LEU A 101 -0.94 21.23 -0.75
CA LEU A 101 -0.22 20.29 -1.62
C LEU A 101 -1.09 19.76 -2.78
N LYS A 102 -2.41 19.72 -2.62
CA LYS A 102 -3.37 19.37 -3.69
C LYS A 102 -3.34 20.34 -4.88
N LEU A 103 -2.87 21.57 -4.69
CA LEU A 103 -2.79 22.61 -5.71
C LEU A 103 -1.55 22.48 -6.59
N SER A 104 -0.56 21.70 -6.14
CA SER A 104 0.70 21.48 -6.86
C SER A 104 0.44 20.86 -8.24
N ASP A 105 1.22 21.31 -9.22
CA ASP A 105 1.31 20.75 -10.57
C ASP A 105 2.46 19.73 -10.72
N LYS A 106 3.19 19.45 -9.63
CA LYS A 106 4.33 18.52 -9.61
C LYS A 106 3.93 17.04 -9.53
N TRP A 107 2.66 16.71 -9.33
CA TRP A 107 2.21 15.32 -9.24
C TRP A 107 2.36 14.58 -10.58
N ILE A 108 2.75 13.31 -10.53
CA ILE A 108 2.96 12.46 -11.71
C ILE A 108 2.10 11.20 -11.57
N PRO A 109 1.11 10.96 -12.44
CA PRO A 109 0.25 9.78 -12.35
C PRO A 109 1.02 8.49 -12.64
N ALA A 110 0.50 7.36 -12.16
CA ALA A 110 1.09 6.06 -12.44
C ALA A 110 0.95 5.73 -13.93
N LYS A 111 2.03 5.24 -14.55
CA LYS A 111 2.06 4.94 -15.99
C LYS A 111 2.28 3.44 -16.24
N ILE A 112 1.41 2.81 -17.02
CA ILE A 112 1.55 1.42 -17.48
C ILE A 112 1.32 1.39 -18.99
N LYS A 113 2.30 0.88 -19.77
CA LYS A 113 2.21 0.78 -21.24
C LYS A 113 1.69 2.08 -21.89
N ASP A 114 2.29 3.19 -21.48
CA ASP A 114 1.95 4.55 -21.95
C ASP A 114 0.58 5.12 -21.57
N GLN A 115 -0.18 4.44 -20.72
CA GLN A 115 -1.44 4.93 -20.19
C GLN A 115 -1.32 5.33 -18.73
N ASN A 116 -1.99 6.42 -18.36
CA ASN A 116 -2.07 6.89 -16.98
C ASN A 116 -3.19 6.20 -16.23
N PHE A 117 -2.93 5.84 -14.98
CA PHE A 117 -3.88 5.18 -14.10
C PHE A 117 -4.04 5.94 -12.79
N ASP A 118 -5.24 5.87 -12.24
CA ASP A 118 -5.49 6.21 -10.85
C ASP A 118 -4.71 5.23 -9.96
N SER A 119 -4.10 5.74 -8.90
CA SER A 119 -3.26 4.95 -8.01
C SER A 119 -3.32 5.43 -6.58
N ILE A 120 -3.06 4.52 -5.64
CA ILE A 120 -2.97 4.85 -4.22
C ILE A 120 -1.51 5.14 -3.86
N VAL A 121 -1.30 6.31 -3.28
CA VAL A 121 -0.03 6.75 -2.69
C VAL A 121 -0.19 6.89 -1.19
N ARG A 122 0.86 6.54 -0.44
CA ARG A 122 0.88 6.61 1.03
C ARG A 122 2.04 7.47 1.47
N LEU A 123 1.76 8.50 2.26
CA LEU A 123 2.76 9.45 2.73
C LEU A 123 2.76 9.47 4.25
N PHE A 124 3.96 9.39 4.83
CA PHE A 124 4.14 9.54 6.27
C PHE A 124 4.41 10.99 6.61
N PHE A 125 3.64 11.53 7.55
CA PHE A 125 3.83 12.85 8.12
C PHE A 125 4.35 12.70 9.54
N VAL A 126 5.53 13.26 9.78
CA VAL A 126 6.20 13.27 11.08
C VAL A 126 6.51 14.73 11.41
N PRO A 127 5.57 15.48 12.03
CA PRO A 127 5.64 16.94 12.13
C PRO A 127 6.96 17.47 12.71
N ASN A 128 7.52 16.82 13.73
CA ASN A 128 8.80 17.24 14.32
C ASN A 128 9.98 17.17 13.32
N HIS A 129 9.99 16.19 12.42
CA HIS A 129 11.01 16.07 11.36
C HIS A 129 10.71 16.93 10.13
N LEU A 130 9.46 17.37 9.97
CA LEU A 130 9.05 18.31 8.94
C LEU A 130 9.23 19.77 9.35
N LEU A 131 9.54 20.03 10.61
CA LEU A 131 9.76 21.38 11.17
C LEU A 131 11.07 21.39 11.96
N ASP A 132 11.01 21.23 13.28
CA ASP A 132 12.14 21.47 14.21
C ASP A 132 13.43 20.69 13.88
N LYS A 133 13.30 19.49 13.33
CA LYS A 133 14.41 18.59 12.99
C LYS A 133 14.62 18.43 11.49
N TYR A 134 14.04 19.32 10.68
CA TYR A 134 14.16 19.22 9.24
C TYR A 134 15.62 19.36 8.80
N THR A 135 16.02 18.51 7.86
CA THR A 135 17.32 18.54 7.21
C THR A 135 17.14 18.54 5.71
N GLU A 136 18.12 19.05 4.97
CA GLU A 136 18.12 18.95 3.51
C GLU A 136 17.97 17.49 3.06
N ASN A 137 17.21 17.26 1.99
CA ASN A 137 16.91 15.95 1.42
C ASN A 137 16.24 14.98 2.42
N TYR A 138 15.49 15.50 3.40
CA TYR A 138 14.72 14.68 4.34
C TYR A 138 13.69 13.81 3.61
N THR A 139 13.62 12.53 3.98
CA THR A 139 12.52 11.62 3.65
C THR A 139 12.23 10.72 4.86
N PRO A 140 10.96 10.36 5.15
CA PRO A 140 10.63 9.44 6.25
C PRO A 140 11.26 8.06 6.09
N GLU A 141 11.56 7.63 4.85
CA GLU A 141 12.20 6.34 4.58
C GLU A 141 13.53 6.16 5.29
N LYS A 142 14.28 7.26 5.53
CA LYS A 142 15.54 7.23 6.29
C LYS A 142 15.37 6.82 7.75
N LEU A 143 14.15 6.93 8.28
CA LEU A 143 13.79 6.62 9.66
C LEU A 143 13.00 5.32 9.78
N TYR A 144 12.74 4.65 8.65
CA TYR A 144 11.86 3.49 8.56
C TYR A 144 12.62 2.18 8.70
N ILE A 145 12.20 1.36 9.66
CA ILE A 145 12.60 -0.03 9.82
C ILE A 145 11.41 -0.88 9.39
N PRO A 146 11.56 -1.74 8.37
CA PRO A 146 10.45 -2.55 7.87
C PRO A 146 10.00 -3.59 8.90
N ILE A 147 8.84 -4.20 8.65
CA ILE A 147 8.37 -5.39 9.36
C ILE A 147 9.50 -6.43 9.38
N THR A 148 9.74 -7.01 10.55
CA THR A 148 10.69 -8.13 10.69
C THR A 148 9.99 -9.32 11.30
N TYR A 149 10.60 -10.49 11.13
CA TYR A 149 10.12 -11.74 11.69
C TYR A 149 11.12 -12.26 12.72
N LYS A 150 10.66 -12.77 13.86
CA LYS A 150 11.52 -13.39 14.88
C LYS A 150 12.30 -14.55 14.25
N GLY A 151 13.63 -14.51 14.34
CA GLY A 151 14.52 -15.46 13.66
C GLY A 151 14.86 -15.12 12.20
N GLY A 152 14.33 -14.01 11.67
CA GLY A 152 14.66 -13.49 10.35
C GLY A 152 13.95 -14.19 9.19
N LYS A 153 14.24 -13.73 7.97
CA LYS A 153 13.53 -14.15 6.75
C LYS A 153 13.57 -15.66 6.51
N LYS A 154 14.70 -16.33 6.79
CA LYS A 154 14.81 -17.79 6.58
C LYS A 154 13.84 -18.59 7.45
N VAL A 155 13.63 -18.15 8.69
CA VAL A 155 12.66 -18.78 9.61
C VAL A 155 11.24 -18.45 9.15
N MET A 156 10.98 -17.20 8.77
CA MET A 156 9.69 -16.79 8.19
C MET A 156 9.31 -17.63 6.97
N ASP A 157 10.23 -17.80 6.01
CA ASP A 157 9.99 -18.57 4.79
C ASP A 157 9.68 -20.04 5.13
N LYS A 158 10.38 -20.62 6.12
CA LYS A 158 10.12 -21.98 6.60
C LYS A 158 8.76 -22.10 7.27
N ASP A 159 8.45 -21.23 8.23
CA ASP A 159 7.17 -21.27 8.96
C ASP A 159 5.99 -21.11 7.99
N ILE A 160 6.10 -20.22 7.01
CA ILE A 160 5.08 -20.04 5.97
C ILE A 160 4.97 -21.30 5.11
N HIS A 161 6.08 -21.88 4.67
CA HIS A 161 6.05 -23.13 3.91
C HIS A 161 5.35 -24.25 4.70
N ASP A 162 5.80 -24.52 5.93
CA ASP A 162 5.29 -25.60 6.77
C ASP A 162 3.80 -25.40 7.11
N ASN A 163 3.38 -24.16 7.42
CA ASN A 163 2.00 -23.85 7.78
C ASN A 163 1.04 -23.97 6.59
N PHE A 164 1.50 -23.72 5.37
CA PHE A 164 0.66 -23.73 4.17
C PHE A 164 0.73 -25.05 3.42
N MET A 165 1.70 -25.94 3.71
CA MET A 165 1.94 -27.19 2.98
C MET A 165 0.67 -28.03 2.74
N SER A 166 -0.19 -28.15 3.75
CA SER A 166 -1.45 -28.93 3.62
C SER A 166 -2.42 -28.32 2.60
N ILE A 167 -2.48 -26.99 2.51
CA ILE A 167 -3.36 -26.28 1.56
C ILE A 167 -2.94 -26.60 0.12
N PHE A 168 -1.64 -26.73 -0.15
CA PHE A 168 -1.14 -27.09 -1.48
C PHE A 168 -1.65 -28.48 -1.91
N ASN A 169 -1.72 -29.44 -0.98
CA ASN A 169 -2.20 -30.79 -1.25
C ASN A 169 -3.73 -30.83 -1.42
N ASP A 170 -4.46 -30.11 -0.58
CA ASP A 170 -5.92 -30.24 -0.50
C ASP A 170 -6.66 -29.58 -1.68
N TYR A 171 -6.12 -28.48 -2.23
CA TYR A 171 -6.86 -27.63 -3.18
C TYR A 171 -6.31 -27.60 -4.62
N HIS A 172 -5.17 -28.25 -4.91
CA HIS A 172 -4.57 -28.33 -6.25
C HIS A 172 -4.50 -26.98 -7.00
N VAL A 173 -4.22 -25.89 -6.27
CA VAL A 173 -4.14 -24.56 -6.85
C VAL A 173 -2.86 -24.44 -7.70
N ASN A 174 -2.98 -23.91 -8.91
CA ASN A 174 -1.84 -23.66 -9.79
C ASN A 174 -1.74 -22.15 -10.09
N GLY A 175 -0.54 -21.58 -9.91
CA GLY A 175 -0.26 -20.18 -10.25
C GLY A 175 0.39 -19.39 -9.11
N ASN A 176 0.74 -18.14 -9.43
CA ASN A 176 1.34 -17.23 -8.44
C ASN A 176 0.22 -16.57 -7.65
N LEU A 177 0.12 -16.92 -6.36
CA LEU A 177 -0.75 -16.21 -5.42
C LEU A 177 0.09 -15.26 -4.57
N PHE A 178 -0.55 -14.22 -4.07
CA PHE A 178 0.04 -13.24 -3.19
C PHE A 178 -0.81 -13.16 -1.93
N LEU A 179 -0.23 -13.53 -0.80
CA LEU A 179 -0.82 -13.33 0.51
C LEU A 179 -0.49 -11.91 0.97
N GLU A 180 -1.50 -11.07 1.13
CA GLU A 180 -1.38 -9.73 1.68
C GLU A 180 -2.03 -9.65 3.06
N PHE A 181 -1.35 -9.02 4.00
CA PHE A 181 -1.92 -8.68 5.30
C PHE A 181 -1.26 -7.43 5.88
N VAL A 182 -1.85 -6.88 6.93
CA VAL A 182 -1.28 -5.78 7.71
C VAL A 182 -0.71 -6.35 9.00
N VAL A 183 0.49 -5.92 9.38
CA VAL A 183 1.02 -6.08 10.73
C VAL A 183 0.76 -4.78 11.48
N ASP A 184 0.05 -4.85 12.60
CA ASP A 184 -0.27 -3.69 13.43
C ASP A 184 0.89 -3.28 14.35
N GLU A 185 0.69 -2.22 15.12
CA GLU A 185 1.68 -1.65 16.05
C GLU A 185 2.12 -2.61 17.17
N ASN A 186 1.37 -3.68 17.42
CA ASN A 186 1.67 -4.72 18.41
C ASN A 186 2.29 -5.97 17.77
N GLY A 187 2.48 -6.00 16.45
CA GLY A 187 2.94 -7.19 15.73
C GLY A 187 1.81 -8.18 15.42
N GLU A 188 0.55 -7.75 15.51
CA GLU A 188 -0.61 -8.58 15.23
C GLU A 188 -1.03 -8.53 13.76
N ILE A 189 -1.56 -9.64 13.26
CA ILE A 189 -1.95 -9.80 11.86
C ILE A 189 -3.40 -9.31 11.68
N ILE A 190 -3.61 -8.41 10.72
CA ILE A 190 -4.90 -7.81 10.38
C ILE A 190 -5.21 -8.07 8.90
N ASN A 191 -6.47 -8.43 8.63
CA ASN A 191 -7.06 -8.55 7.29
C ASN A 191 -6.22 -9.35 6.27
N PRO A 192 -5.85 -10.62 6.56
CA PRO A 192 -5.20 -11.47 5.58
C PRO A 192 -6.12 -11.75 4.39
N ILE A 193 -5.62 -11.50 3.18
CA ILE A 193 -6.28 -11.72 1.90
C ILE A 193 -5.33 -12.39 0.91
N VAL A 194 -5.88 -13.09 -0.08
CA VAL A 194 -5.11 -13.68 -1.18
C VAL A 194 -5.55 -13.09 -2.52
N SER A 195 -4.55 -12.77 -3.34
CA SER A 195 -4.70 -12.24 -4.69
C SER A 195 -4.01 -13.15 -5.72
N PRO A 196 -4.63 -13.44 -6.88
CA PRO A 196 -6.01 -13.11 -7.23
C PRO A 196 -7.02 -13.80 -6.31
N LYS A 197 -8.19 -13.18 -6.14
CA LYS A 197 -9.26 -13.75 -5.31
C LYS A 197 -9.67 -15.11 -5.86
N ILE A 198 -9.66 -16.12 -4.99
CA ILE A 198 -10.16 -17.46 -5.30
C ILE A 198 -11.56 -17.59 -4.71
N ASP A 199 -12.52 -17.97 -5.56
CA ASP A 199 -13.91 -18.21 -5.15
C ASP A 199 -14.07 -19.59 -4.50
N ASN A 200 -13.40 -19.77 -3.37
CA ASN A 200 -13.48 -20.97 -2.53
C ASN A 200 -13.38 -20.55 -1.06
N GLU A 201 -14.49 -20.64 -0.34
CA GLU A 201 -14.57 -20.19 1.06
C GLU A 201 -13.66 -21.01 1.99
N SER A 202 -13.59 -22.34 1.80
CA SER A 202 -12.75 -23.22 2.61
C SER A 202 -11.27 -22.91 2.42
N PHE A 203 -10.83 -22.71 1.18
CA PHE A 203 -9.48 -22.27 0.86
C PHE A 203 -9.15 -20.95 1.58
N ASN A 204 -10.02 -19.95 1.48
CA ASN A 204 -9.82 -18.66 2.13
C ASN A 204 -9.71 -18.81 3.66
N LYS A 205 -10.56 -19.64 4.29
CA LYS A 205 -10.47 -19.92 5.74
C LYS A 205 -9.15 -20.58 6.13
N ASP A 206 -8.67 -21.54 5.34
CA ASP A 206 -7.43 -22.26 5.64
C ASP A 206 -6.20 -21.36 5.46
N ILE A 207 -6.19 -20.47 4.47
CA ILE A 207 -5.16 -19.43 4.32
C ILE A 207 -5.09 -18.57 5.58
N VAL A 208 -6.23 -18.03 6.04
CA VAL A 208 -6.30 -17.18 7.24
C VAL A 208 -5.84 -17.95 8.47
N ARG A 209 -6.27 -19.21 8.63
CA ARG A 209 -5.80 -20.07 9.73
C ARG A 209 -4.29 -20.26 9.70
N SER A 210 -3.73 -20.49 8.51
CA SER A 210 -2.31 -20.83 8.34
C SER A 210 -1.39 -19.64 8.61
N ILE A 211 -1.74 -18.43 8.13
CA ILE A 211 -0.96 -17.24 8.48
C ILE A 211 -1.06 -16.91 9.98
N ASN A 212 -2.22 -17.12 10.59
CA ASN A 212 -2.40 -16.88 12.03
C ASN A 212 -1.57 -17.80 12.93
N ARG A 213 -1.02 -18.91 12.42
CA ARG A 213 -0.03 -19.73 13.16
C ARG A 213 1.30 -19.01 13.39
N THR A 214 1.56 -17.95 12.64
CA THR A 214 2.76 -17.10 12.79
C THR A 214 2.55 -15.93 13.77
N LYS A 215 1.38 -15.88 14.44
CA LYS A 215 1.04 -14.85 15.42
C LYS A 215 2.12 -14.78 16.51
N GLY A 216 2.49 -13.57 16.89
CA GLY A 216 3.51 -13.32 17.90
C GLY A 216 4.96 -13.42 17.38
N ASN A 217 5.18 -13.80 16.11
CA ASN A 217 6.51 -13.78 15.50
C ASN A 217 6.79 -12.54 14.66
N TRP A 218 5.77 -11.74 14.35
CA TRP A 218 5.93 -10.48 13.63
C TRP A 218 6.33 -9.37 14.59
N ASN A 219 7.37 -8.62 14.23
CA ASN A 219 7.65 -7.33 14.84
C ASN A 219 7.06 -6.24 13.92
N PRO A 220 6.40 -5.21 14.48
CA PRO A 220 5.84 -4.12 13.70
C PRO A 220 6.92 -3.40 12.89
N ALA A 221 6.51 -2.72 11.82
CA ALA A 221 7.36 -1.70 11.23
C ALA A 221 7.54 -0.55 12.23
N ILE A 222 8.72 0.05 12.25
CA ILE A 222 9.04 1.19 13.12
C ILE A 222 9.37 2.39 12.24
N LEU A 223 8.78 3.55 12.55
CA LEU A 223 9.14 4.83 11.94
C LEU A 223 9.52 5.83 13.04
N ASP A 224 10.73 6.37 12.99
CA ASP A 224 11.27 7.28 14.03
C ASP A 224 11.15 6.74 15.49
N GLY A 225 11.27 5.41 15.64
CA GLY A 225 11.12 4.72 16.93
C GLY A 225 9.67 4.45 17.36
N VAL A 226 8.68 4.85 16.55
CA VAL A 226 7.26 4.61 16.81
C VAL A 226 6.77 3.42 15.97
N PRO A 227 6.13 2.40 16.57
CA PRO A 227 5.49 1.33 15.81
C PRO A 227 4.35 1.86 14.93
N VAL A 228 4.32 1.44 13.67
CA VAL A 228 3.31 1.83 12.67
C VAL A 228 2.72 0.61 11.97
N LYS A 229 1.42 0.67 11.65
CA LYS A 229 0.77 -0.34 10.82
C LYS A 229 1.46 -0.38 9.46
N SER A 230 1.78 -1.57 8.98
CA SER A 230 2.41 -1.73 7.67
C SER A 230 1.89 -2.97 6.96
N ARG A 231 1.76 -2.86 5.64
CA ARG A 231 1.30 -3.94 4.78
C ARG A 231 2.50 -4.77 4.34
N ILE A 232 2.32 -6.08 4.32
CA ILE A 232 3.28 -7.01 3.74
C ILE A 232 2.57 -7.91 2.73
N THR A 233 3.26 -8.19 1.63
CA THR A 233 2.81 -9.10 0.58
C THR A 233 3.85 -10.20 0.41
N ILE A 234 3.39 -11.44 0.53
CA ILE A 234 4.23 -12.63 0.45
C ILE A 234 3.82 -13.42 -0.79
N PRO A 235 4.74 -13.65 -1.74
CA PRO A 235 4.45 -14.51 -2.88
C PRO A 235 4.35 -15.97 -2.38
N LEU A 236 3.20 -16.57 -2.64
CA LEU A 236 2.96 -18.00 -2.46
C LEU A 236 3.04 -18.63 -3.86
N ASN A 237 4.18 -19.21 -4.19
CA ASN A 237 4.37 -19.89 -5.47
C ASN A 237 3.77 -21.29 -5.37
N PHE A 238 2.55 -21.48 -5.88
CA PHE A 238 1.94 -22.80 -5.96
C PHE A 238 2.46 -23.52 -7.21
N SER A 239 3.26 -24.57 -7.00
CA SER A 239 3.65 -25.51 -8.05
C SER A 239 3.23 -26.91 -7.67
N THR A 240 2.50 -27.58 -8.57
CA THR A 240 2.17 -29.01 -8.46
C THR A 240 3.36 -29.92 -8.81
N SER A 241 4.52 -29.36 -9.20
CA SER A 241 5.74 -30.15 -9.31
C SER A 241 6.27 -30.45 -7.90
N PHE A 242 5.81 -31.56 -7.34
CA PHE A 242 6.56 -32.31 -6.33
C PHE A 242 8.01 -32.40 -6.80
N TYR A 243 8.93 -31.65 -6.18
CA TYR A 243 10.32 -32.09 -6.20
C TYR A 243 10.35 -33.31 -5.28
N GLU A 244 10.15 -34.49 -5.86
CA GLU A 244 10.66 -35.72 -5.28
C GLU A 244 12.14 -35.48 -5.02
N LYS A 245 12.47 -35.31 -3.74
CA LYS A 245 13.84 -35.28 -3.27
C LYS A 245 14.35 -36.71 -3.42
N TYR A 246 14.93 -37.01 -4.58
CA TYR A 246 15.79 -38.17 -4.78
C TYR A 246 17.12 -37.94 -4.05
#